data_AF-A0A4Q5WMJ1-F1
#
_entry.id   AF-A0A4Q5WMJ1-F1
#
_cell.length_a   1.000
_cell.length_b   1.000
_cell.length_c   1.000
_cell.angle_alpha   90.00
_cell.angle_beta   90.00
_cell.angle_gamma   90.00
#
_symmetry.space_group_name_H-M   'P 1'
#
loop_
_entity.id
_entity.type
_entity.pdbx_description
1 polymer ?
#
loop_
_entity_poly.entity_id
_entity_poly.type
_entity_poly.pdbx_seq_one_letter_code
_entity_poly.pdbx_strand_id
1 'polypeptide(L)' 'MLKSMTGFGRAERAVGDKTFLIDIKSLNGKQFELQLKMPAFLKPFEFQIRKVLSEGLGRGSVDCN' A
#
# COMPACT_ATOMS: atom_id res chain seq x y z
N MET A 1 -21.62 11.35 0.13
CA MET A 1 -21.70 10.14 -0.73
C MET A 1 -20.41 9.35 -0.56
N LEU A 2 -20.49 8.04 -0.32
CA LEU A 2 -19.32 7.19 -0.15
C LEU A 2 -18.57 7.08 -1.48
N LYS A 3 -17.28 7.45 -1.49
CA LYS A 3 -16.41 7.27 -2.66
C LYS A 3 -16.03 5.79 -2.79
N SER A 4 -15.95 5.29 -4.03
CA SER A 4 -15.42 3.95 -4.30
C SER A 4 -13.95 3.91 -3.89
N MET A 5 -13.54 2.82 -3.25
CA MET A 5 -12.14 2.56 -2.91
C MET A 5 -11.44 1.70 -3.98
N THR A 6 -12.14 1.25 -5.02
CA THR A 6 -11.54 0.36 -6.03
C THR A 6 -10.58 1.14 -6.92
N GLY A 7 -9.34 0.68 -7.00
CA GLY A 7 -8.31 1.34 -7.80
C GLY A 7 -7.06 0.47 -7.97
N PHE A 8 -6.25 0.87 -8.94
CA PHE A 8 -4.93 0.31 -9.17
C PHE A 8 -3.95 1.46 -9.43
N GLY A 9 -2.77 1.38 -8.84
CA GLY A 9 -1.66 2.29 -9.09
C GLY A 9 -0.34 1.55 -9.10
N ARG A 10 0.56 1.96 -9.99
CA ARG A 10 1.94 1.49 -10.05
C ARG A 10 2.87 2.69 -9.93
N ALA A 11 3.93 2.55 -9.16
CA ALA A 11 4.99 3.54 -9.05
C ALA A 11 6.36 2.85 -9.16
N GLU A 12 7.26 3.47 -9.91
CA GLU A 12 8.64 3.03 -10.04
C GLU A 12 9.57 4.18 -9.68
N ARG A 13 10.61 3.90 -8.90
CA ARG A 13 11.59 4.91 -8.50
C ARG A 13 12.97 4.30 -8.29
N ALA A 14 13.98 4.91 -8.91
CA ALA A 14 15.38 4.61 -8.63
C ALA A 14 15.90 5.44 -7.45
N VAL A 15 16.65 4.80 -6.54
CA VAL A 15 17.35 5.42 -5.42
C VAL A 15 18.73 4.79 -5.33
N GLY A 16 19.77 5.55 -5.68
CA GLY A 16 21.14 5.04 -5.77
C GLY A 16 21.25 3.94 -6.84
N ASP A 17 21.74 2.77 -6.44
CA ASP A 17 21.92 1.58 -7.27
C ASP A 17 20.71 0.62 -7.23
N LYS A 18 19.60 1.03 -6.61
CA LYS A 18 18.40 0.21 -6.44
C LYS A 18 17.20 0.83 -7.13
N THR A 19 16.36 -0.03 -7.72
CA THR A 19 15.06 0.34 -8.26
C THR A 19 13.97 -0.25 -7.38
N PHE A 20 13.02 0.59 -6.99
CA PHE A 20 11.83 0.21 -6.25
C PHE A 20 10.64 0.25 -7.22
N LEU A 21 9.97 -0.87 -7.36
CA LEU A 21 8.73 -1.00 -8.10
C LEU A 21 7.64 -1.39 -7.10
N ILE A 22 6.54 -0.64 -7.08
CA ILE A 22 5.45 -0.83 -6.14
C ILE A 22 4.13 -0.86 -6.91
N ASP A 23 3.34 -1.89 -6.67
CA ASP A 23 1.98 -2.04 -7.18
C ASP A 23 0.99 -1.99 -6.02
N ILE A 24 0.01 -1.08 -6.08
CA ILE A 24 -1.08 -0.98 -5.11
C ILE A 24 -2.40 -1.27 -5.81
N LYS A 25 -3.13 -2.24 -5.27
CA LYS A 25 -4.51 -2.56 -5.65
C LYS A 25 -5.40 -2.34 -4.45
N SER A 26 -6.54 -1.69 -4.65
CA SER A 26 -7.54 -1.49 -3.62
C SER A 26 -8.90 -1.95 -4.08
N LEU A 27 -9.69 -2.48 -3.16
CA LEU A 27 -11.08 -2.89 -3.36
C LEU A 27 -11.97 -2.27 -2.28
N ASN A 28 -13.26 -2.17 -2.58
CA ASN A 28 -14.24 -1.76 -1.58
C ASN A 28 -14.29 -2.77 -0.42
N GLY A 29 -14.22 -2.27 0.80
CA GLY A 29 -14.29 -3.04 2.04
C GLY A 29 -14.92 -2.20 3.15
N LYS A 30 -15.38 -2.88 4.20
CA LYS A 30 -15.99 -2.24 5.38
C LYS A 30 -14.94 -1.70 6.35
N GLN A 31 -13.85 -2.43 6.53
CA GLN A 31 -12.72 -2.08 7.36
C GLN A 31 -11.47 -1.84 6.51
N PHE A 32 -10.46 -1.19 7.08
CA PHE A 32 -9.16 -1.07 6.44
C PHE A 32 -8.36 -2.35 6.67
N GLU A 33 -8.03 -3.03 5.58
CA GLU A 33 -7.20 -4.23 5.57
C GLU A 33 -6.04 -3.99 4.62
N LEU A 34 -4.82 -4.20 5.08
CA LEU A 34 -3.61 -4.02 4.28
C LEU A 34 -2.79 -5.30 4.28
N GLN A 35 -2.57 -5.83 3.09
CA GLN A 35 -1.58 -6.85 2.78
C GLN A 35 -0.38 -6.18 2.12
N LEU A 36 0.77 -6.21 2.80
CA LEU A 36 1.99 -5.57 2.33
C LEU A 36 3.05 -6.65 2.12
N LYS A 37 3.48 -6.85 0.88
CA LYS A 37 4.57 -7.76 0.52
C LYS A 37 5.83 -6.95 0.32
N MET A 38 6.91 -7.37 0.99
CA MET A 38 8.20 -6.71 0.86
C MET A 38 9.35 -7.66 1.20
N PRO A 39 10.56 -7.42 0.68
CA PRO A 39 11.77 -8.13 1.11
C PRO A 39 12.01 -8.03 2.63
N ALA A 40 12.63 -9.06 3.20
CA ALA A 40 12.85 -9.16 4.64
C ALA A 40 13.62 -7.95 5.23
N PHE A 41 14.58 -7.39 4.49
CA PHE A 41 15.36 -6.24 4.95
C PHE A 41 14.55 -4.93 5.04
N LEU A 42 13.37 -4.87 4.41
CA LEU A 42 12.46 -3.71 4.49
C LEU A 42 11.38 -3.88 5.57
N LYS A 43 11.22 -5.07 6.18
CA LYS A 43 10.22 -5.32 7.23
C LYS A 43 10.21 -4.31 8.38
N PRO A 44 11.35 -3.73 8.83
CA PRO A 44 11.32 -2.70 9.86
C PRO A 44 10.44 -1.47 9.53
N PHE A 45 10.19 -1.20 8.25
CA PHE A 45 9.35 -0.09 7.80
C PHE A 45 7.85 -0.43 7.71
N GLU A 46 7.47 -1.69 7.88
CA GLU A 46 6.09 -2.16 7.70
C GLU A 46 5.09 -1.36 8.55
N PHE A 47 5.40 -1.14 9.83
CA PHE A 47 4.51 -0.42 10.74
C PHE A 47 4.31 1.03 10.32
N GLN A 48 5.39 1.69 9.87
CA GLN A 48 5.33 3.08 9.40
C GLN A 48 4.49 3.19 8.12
N ILE A 49 4.68 2.29 7.16
CA ILE A 49 3.91 2.26 5.91
C ILE A 49 2.42 2.03 6.21
N ARG A 50 2.11 1.06 7.07
CA ARG A 50 0.73 0.77 7.49
C ARG A 50 0.06 1.99 8.11
N LYS A 51 0.76 2.68 9.01
CA LYS A 51 0.24 3.89 9.66
C LYS A 51 -0.14 4.95 8.63
N VAL A 52 0.79 5.32 7.73
CA VAL A 52 0.56 6.33 6.69
C VAL A 52 -0.62 5.95 5.78
N LEU A 53 -0.70 4.69 5.34
CA LEU A 53 -1.81 4.24 4.50
C LEU A 53 -3.16 4.28 5.25
N SER A 54 -3.20 3.90 6.52
CA SER A 54 -4.43 3.93 7.33
C SER A 54 -4.94 5.34 7.62
N GLU A 55 -4.05 6.33 7.69
CA GLU A 55 -4.44 7.74 7.86
C GLU A 55 -5.11 8.30 6.60
N GLY A 56 -4.69 7.85 5.42
CA GLY A 56 -5.29 8.25 4.14
C GLY A 56 -6.47 7.40 3.67
N LEU A 57 -6.51 6.11 4.05
CA LEU A 57 -7.49 5.13 3.61
C LEU A 57 -8.34 4.68 4.81
N GLY A 58 -9.53 5.26 4.96
CA GLY A 58 -10.42 4.94 6.09
C GLY A 58 -11.11 3.57 6.03
N ARG A 59 -11.10 2.89 4.87
CA ARG A 59 -11.69 1.55 4.67
C ARG A 59 -11.16 0.91 3.38
N GLY A 60 -11.43 -0.37 3.17
CA GLY A 60 -11.07 -1.08 1.95
C GLY A 60 -9.95 -2.08 2.17
N SER A 61 -9.90 -3.08 1.30
CA SER A 61 -8.83 -4.08 1.29
C SER A 61 -7.79 -3.63 0.26
N VAL A 62 -6.54 -3.50 0.71
CA VAL A 62 -5.41 -2.98 -0.04
C VAL A 62 -4.34 -4.06 -0.12
N ASP A 63 -3.94 -4.42 -1.33
CA ASP A 63 -2.80 -5.29 -1.59
C ASP A 63 -1.67 -4.44 -2.20
N CYS A 64 -0.50 -4.49 -1.59
CA CYS A 64 0.69 -3.75 -1.99
C CYS A 64 1.85 -4.74 -2.19
N ASN A 65 2.39 -4.80 -3.42
CA ASN A 65 3.54 -5.65 -3.78
C ASN A 65 4.72 -4.85 -4.29
#